data_AF-A0A965N6D5-F1
#
_entry.id   AF-A0A965N6D5-F1
#
_cell.length_a   1.000
_cell.length_b   1.000
_cell.length_c   1.000
_cell.angle_alpha   90.00
_cell.angle_beta   90.00
_cell.angle_gamma   90.00
#
_symmetry.space_group_name_H-M   'P 1'
#
loop_
_entity.id
_entity.type
_entity.pdbx_description
1 polymer ?
#
loop_
_entity_poly.entity_id
_entity_poly.type
_entity_poly.pdbx_seq_one_letter_code
_entity_poly.pdbx_strand_id
1 'polypeptide(L)'
;QVLTFLKGPNRWVIKCPQHMEQLPVLQKTFPDATYVITHRDPVGSIRSTLSMWLYAARILRTRIDPEEPKGYWIDRYKTLLSRCVHDHSCLPPEQTVDVYFHQWIKDPDAILGEIYRKAGIPLDADTLATLHKYHADNDPGVKGRVVFNLERDFDMTAEEIRQDFQFYFDRFPVEREVR
;
A
#
# COMPACT_ATOMS: atom_id res chain seq x y z
N GLN A 1 -17.58 10.32 -12.53
CA GLN A 1 -18.37 11.34 -13.28
C GLN A 1 -19.62 11.76 -12.52
N VAL A 2 -20.50 10.85 -12.08
CA VAL A 2 -21.72 11.21 -11.31
C VAL A 2 -21.41 12.00 -10.03
N LEU A 3 -20.44 11.55 -9.22
CA LEU A 3 -20.08 12.26 -7.99
C LEU A 3 -19.47 13.66 -8.28
N THR A 4 -18.68 13.78 -9.35
CA THR A 4 -18.14 15.06 -9.83
C THR A 4 -19.25 16.03 -10.20
N PHE A 5 -20.25 15.55 -10.95
CA PHE A 5 -21.41 16.34 -11.36
C PHE A 5 -22.20 16.87 -10.15
N LEU A 6 -22.36 16.06 -9.11
CA LEU A 6 -23.15 16.44 -7.93
C LEU A 6 -22.44 17.40 -6.99
N LYS A 7 -21.14 17.21 -6.75
CA LYS A 7 -20.44 17.88 -5.62
C LYS A 7 -19.10 18.54 -5.98
N GLY A 8 -18.54 18.29 -7.17
CA GLY A 8 -17.09 18.40 -7.34
C GLY A 8 -16.34 17.52 -6.32
N PRO A 9 -15.00 17.52 -6.26
CA PRO A 9 -14.04 18.28 -7.05
C PRO A 9 -13.74 17.67 -8.42
N ASN A 10 -13.03 18.43 -9.25
CA ASN A 10 -12.53 17.97 -10.56
C ASN A 10 -11.25 17.13 -10.46
N ARG A 11 -10.60 17.08 -9.28
CA ARG A 11 -9.43 16.23 -9.01
C ARG A 11 -9.78 15.16 -7.98
N TRP A 12 -9.66 13.91 -8.37
CA TRP A 12 -9.96 12.76 -7.52
C TRP A 12 -8.69 12.14 -6.96
N VAL A 13 -8.70 11.83 -5.67
CA VAL A 13 -7.70 10.96 -5.04
C VAL A 13 -8.37 9.62 -4.78
N ILE A 14 -7.89 8.58 -5.44
CA ILE A 14 -8.42 7.22 -5.31
C ILE A 14 -7.32 6.29 -4.81
N LYS A 15 -7.69 5.29 -4.00
CA LYS A 15 -6.75 4.31 -3.50
C LYS A 15 -7.40 2.95 -3.41
N CYS A 16 -6.79 1.97 -4.07
CA CYS A 16 -7.13 0.56 -3.97
C CYS A 16 -5.82 -0.23 -4.16
N PRO A 17 -5.39 -1.07 -3.21
CA PRO A 17 -4.16 -1.86 -3.38
C PRO A 17 -4.14 -2.68 -4.68
N GLN A 18 -5.29 -3.21 -5.09
CA GLN A 18 -5.45 -3.97 -6.34
C GLN A 18 -5.19 -3.15 -7.61
N HIS A 19 -5.08 -1.83 -7.53
CA HIS A 19 -4.61 -1.04 -8.67
C HIS A 19 -3.21 -1.47 -9.15
N MET A 20 -2.36 -1.95 -8.25
CA MET A 20 -0.98 -2.39 -8.57
C MET A 20 -0.91 -3.55 -9.57
N GLU A 21 -1.98 -4.33 -9.73
CA GLU A 21 -2.00 -5.45 -10.68
C GLU A 21 -2.72 -5.11 -12.00
N GLN A 22 -3.18 -3.87 -12.15
CA GLN A 22 -3.98 -3.39 -13.28
C GLN A 22 -3.39 -2.10 -13.88
N LEU A 23 -2.08 -1.88 -13.72
CA LEU A 23 -1.41 -0.64 -14.17
C LEU A 23 -1.68 -0.29 -15.65
N PRO A 24 -1.67 -1.25 -16.61
CA PRO A 24 -1.95 -0.91 -18.01
C PRO A 24 -3.39 -0.44 -18.23
N VAL A 25 -4.35 -1.03 -17.52
CA VAL A 25 -5.77 -0.66 -17.60
C VAL A 25 -6.00 0.71 -16.97
N LEU A 26 -5.36 0.98 -15.82
CA LEU A 26 -5.39 2.29 -15.18
C LEU A 26 -4.81 3.37 -16.07
N GLN A 27 -3.64 3.10 -16.69
CA GLN A 27 -2.99 4.03 -17.59
C GLN A 27 -3.85 4.35 -18.81
N LYS A 28 -4.48 3.33 -19.40
CA LYS A 28 -5.41 3.51 -20.50
C LYS A 28 -6.66 4.31 -20.11
N THR A 29 -7.16 4.12 -18.89
CA THR A 29 -8.42 4.71 -18.42
C THR A 29 -8.24 6.14 -17.93
N PHE A 30 -7.11 6.42 -17.29
CA PHE A 30 -6.77 7.73 -16.72
C PHE A 30 -5.37 8.16 -17.17
N PRO A 31 -5.16 8.40 -18.47
CA PRO A 31 -3.83 8.71 -19.01
C PRO A 31 -3.22 10.01 -18.45
N ASP A 32 -4.04 10.87 -17.85
CA ASP A 32 -3.65 12.11 -17.19
C ASP A 32 -3.44 11.97 -15.66
N ALA A 33 -3.53 10.76 -15.11
CA ALA A 33 -3.34 10.51 -13.69
C ALA A 33 -1.88 10.65 -13.26
N THR A 34 -1.69 11.04 -12.00
CA THR A 34 -0.43 10.84 -11.26
C THR A 34 -0.53 9.53 -10.51
N TYR A 35 0.40 8.62 -10.77
CA TYR A 35 0.44 7.29 -10.15
C TYR A 35 1.34 7.33 -8.92
N VAL A 36 0.77 7.09 -7.75
CA VAL A 36 1.52 6.96 -6.49
C VAL A 36 1.48 5.49 -6.08
N ILE A 37 2.60 4.78 -6.24
CA ILE A 37 2.71 3.35 -5.92
C ILE A 37 3.37 3.22 -4.56
N THR A 38 2.64 2.71 -3.58
CA THR A 38 3.17 2.52 -2.23
C THR A 38 3.80 1.14 -2.08
N HIS A 39 5.07 1.10 -1.67
CA HIS A 39 5.84 -0.12 -1.46
C HIS A 39 6.10 -0.38 0.02
N ARG A 40 5.96 -1.62 0.43
CA ARG A 40 6.26 -2.11 1.79
C ARG A 40 6.80 -3.53 1.72
N ASP A 41 7.48 -3.99 2.77
CA ASP A 41 7.83 -5.40 2.95
C ASP A 41 6.57 -6.28 2.76
N PRO A 42 6.56 -7.19 1.76
CA PRO A 42 5.46 -8.11 1.54
C PRO A 42 5.14 -8.96 2.77
N VAL A 43 6.15 -9.39 3.54
CA VAL A 43 5.95 -10.19 4.76
C VAL A 43 5.20 -9.38 5.82
N GLY A 44 5.61 -8.12 6.00
CA GLY A 44 4.95 -7.18 6.91
C GLY A 44 3.49 -6.90 6.53
N SER A 45 3.19 -6.87 5.23
CA SER A 45 1.85 -6.66 4.69
C SER A 45 0.97 -7.91 4.78
N ILE A 46 1.54 -9.09 4.51
CA ILE A 46 0.85 -10.39 4.57
C ILE A 46 0.46 -10.69 6.02
N ARG A 47 1.37 -10.57 7.00
CA ARG A 47 1.02 -10.82 8.42
C ARG A 47 -0.12 -9.92 8.91
N SER A 48 -0.14 -8.66 8.46
CA SER A 48 -1.21 -7.72 8.77
C SER A 48 -2.53 -8.15 8.14
N THR A 49 -2.49 -8.64 6.91
CA THR A 49 -3.67 -9.10 6.17
C THR A 49 -4.25 -10.37 6.78
N LEU A 50 -3.41 -11.36 7.12
CA LEU A 50 -3.86 -12.59 7.78
C LEU A 50 -4.53 -12.28 9.12
N SER A 51 -3.93 -11.40 9.93
CA SER A 51 -4.50 -10.98 11.22
C SER A 51 -5.82 -10.23 11.06
N MET A 52 -5.90 -9.30 10.09
CA MET A 52 -7.13 -8.58 9.76
C MET A 52 -8.23 -9.55 9.28
N TRP A 53 -7.87 -10.53 8.46
CA TRP A 53 -8.81 -11.51 7.94
C TRP A 53 -9.41 -12.36 9.06
N LEU A 54 -8.57 -12.87 9.98
CA LEU A 54 -9.08 -13.62 11.15
C LEU A 54 -9.97 -12.75 12.03
N TYR A 55 -9.59 -11.49 12.25
CA TYR A 55 -10.41 -10.56 13.02
C TYR A 55 -11.78 -10.35 12.37
N ALA A 56 -11.84 -10.12 11.07
CA ALA A 56 -13.08 -9.94 10.33
C ALA A 56 -13.92 -11.23 10.30
N ALA A 57 -13.28 -12.40 10.16
CA ALA A 57 -13.96 -13.70 10.14
C ALA A 57 -14.71 -13.96 11.45
N ARG A 58 -14.23 -13.47 12.61
CA ARG A 58 -14.92 -13.57 13.91
C ARG A 58 -16.24 -12.83 13.99
N ILE A 59 -16.43 -11.82 13.14
CA ILE A 59 -17.68 -11.06 13.07
C ILE A 59 -18.71 -11.81 12.22
N LEU A 60 -18.24 -12.59 11.23
CA LEU A 60 -19.08 -13.18 10.19
C LEU A 60 -19.31 -14.68 10.35
N ARG A 61 -18.52 -15.36 11.18
CA ARG A 61 -18.50 -16.83 11.30
C ARG A 61 -18.42 -17.28 12.76
N THR A 62 -19.06 -18.42 13.06
CA THR A 62 -19.04 -19.05 14.40
C THR A 62 -17.82 -19.95 14.62
N ARG A 63 -17.17 -20.39 13.53
CA ARG A 63 -15.92 -21.18 13.55
C ARG A 63 -15.00 -20.65 12.45
N ILE A 64 -13.70 -20.65 12.71
CA ILE A 64 -12.67 -20.09 11.83
C ILE A 64 -11.48 -21.04 11.86
N ASP A 65 -10.98 -21.35 10.68
CA ASP A 65 -9.72 -22.08 10.51
C ASP A 65 -8.59 -21.06 10.27
N PRO A 66 -7.56 -20.96 11.14
CA PRO A 66 -6.42 -20.08 10.92
C PRO A 66 -5.56 -20.46 9.71
N GLU A 67 -5.72 -21.67 9.16
CA GLU A 67 -5.01 -22.15 7.98
C GLU A 67 -5.60 -21.60 6.67
N GLU A 68 -6.93 -21.41 6.62
CA GLU A 68 -7.68 -20.97 5.43
C GLU A 68 -7.07 -19.74 4.72
N PRO A 69 -6.71 -18.64 5.43
CA PRO A 69 -6.21 -17.45 4.76
C PRO A 69 -4.79 -17.57 4.21
N LYS A 70 -3.97 -18.52 4.69
CA LYS A 70 -2.51 -18.54 4.45
C LYS A 70 -2.17 -18.65 2.97
N GLY A 71 -2.54 -19.78 2.35
CA GLY A 71 -2.21 -20.05 0.95
C GLY A 71 -2.82 -19.01 0.02
N TYR A 72 -4.11 -18.69 0.22
CA TYR A 72 -4.80 -17.70 -0.60
C TYR A 72 -4.13 -16.32 -0.57
N TRP A 73 -3.83 -15.78 0.62
CA TRP A 73 -3.30 -14.42 0.69
C TRP A 73 -1.85 -14.33 0.22
N ILE A 74 -1.03 -15.36 0.43
CA ILE A 74 0.33 -15.40 -0.09
C ILE A 74 0.31 -15.40 -1.62
N ASP A 75 -0.46 -16.31 -2.24
CA ASP A 75 -0.61 -16.38 -3.70
C ASP A 75 -1.22 -15.10 -4.27
N ARG A 76 -2.17 -14.50 -3.55
CA ARG A 76 -2.81 -13.25 -3.94
C ARG A 76 -1.82 -12.10 -3.97
N TYR A 77 -0.97 -11.97 -2.95
CA TYR A 77 0.10 -10.96 -2.92
C TYR A 77 1.14 -11.24 -4.00
N LYS A 78 1.53 -12.50 -4.21
CA LYS A 78 2.46 -12.90 -5.27
C LYS A 78 1.94 -12.46 -6.63
N THR A 79 0.69 -12.77 -6.94
CA THR A 79 0.03 -12.32 -8.18
C THR A 79 0.03 -10.81 -8.32
N LEU A 80 -0.37 -10.08 -7.27
CA LEU A 80 -0.44 -8.62 -7.27
C LEU A 80 0.92 -7.98 -7.55
N LEU A 81 1.95 -8.41 -6.83
CA LEU A 81 3.28 -7.85 -6.92
C LEU A 81 3.99 -8.28 -8.20
N SER A 82 3.81 -9.51 -8.68
CA SER A 82 4.36 -9.94 -9.96
C SER A 82 3.79 -9.14 -11.12
N ARG A 83 2.48 -8.87 -11.12
CA ARG A 83 1.84 -7.99 -12.10
C ARG A 83 2.36 -6.56 -12.00
N CYS A 84 2.48 -6.04 -10.78
CA CYS A 84 3.06 -4.72 -10.55
C CYS A 84 4.48 -4.61 -11.13
N VAL A 85 5.36 -5.58 -10.83
CA VAL A 85 6.75 -5.59 -11.32
C VAL A 85 6.79 -5.65 -12.84
N HIS A 86 5.99 -6.53 -13.44
CA HIS A 86 5.92 -6.71 -14.89
C HIS A 86 5.42 -5.45 -15.60
N ASP A 87 4.33 -4.86 -15.12
CA ASP A 87 3.63 -3.77 -15.79
C ASP A 87 4.13 -2.38 -15.39
N HIS A 88 5.00 -2.24 -14.39
CA HIS A 88 5.45 -0.93 -13.88
C HIS A 88 5.98 0.00 -14.97
N SER A 89 6.72 -0.55 -15.94
CA SER A 89 7.32 0.19 -17.05
C SER A 89 6.30 0.78 -18.04
N CYS A 90 5.02 0.38 -17.98
CA CYS A 90 3.97 1.00 -18.79
C CYS A 90 3.60 2.41 -18.30
N LEU A 91 3.94 2.75 -17.06
CA LEU A 91 3.63 4.05 -16.48
C LEU A 91 4.68 5.09 -16.85
N PRO A 92 4.27 6.33 -17.20
CA PRO A 92 5.22 7.37 -17.53
C PRO A 92 6.01 7.84 -16.27
N PRO A 93 7.35 7.90 -16.31
CA PRO A 93 8.17 8.31 -15.16
C PRO A 93 7.85 9.73 -14.64
N GLU A 94 7.40 10.63 -15.51
CA GLU A 94 6.98 11.99 -15.18
C GLU A 94 5.66 12.06 -14.42
N GLN A 95 4.85 10.98 -14.46
CA GLN A 95 3.58 10.84 -13.76
C GLN A 95 3.65 9.89 -12.56
N THR A 96 4.76 9.17 -12.36
CA THR A 96 4.84 8.07 -11.38
C THR A 96 5.72 8.41 -10.19
N VAL A 97 5.27 8.13 -8.97
CA VAL A 97 6.05 8.22 -7.73
C VAL A 97 5.99 6.87 -7.01
N ASP A 98 7.14 6.23 -6.83
CA ASP A 98 7.27 5.04 -5.98
C ASP A 98 7.55 5.50 -4.54
N VAL A 99 6.60 5.25 -3.64
CA VAL A 99 6.65 5.66 -2.23
C VAL A 99 6.97 4.48 -1.35
N TYR A 100 8.17 4.44 -0.80
CA TYR A 100 8.60 3.35 0.06
C TYR A 100 8.26 3.63 1.52
N PHE A 101 7.66 2.65 2.20
CA PHE A 101 7.17 2.82 3.58
C PHE A 101 8.27 3.31 4.54
N HIS A 102 9.48 2.75 4.47
CA HIS A 102 10.62 3.17 5.30
C HIS A 102 11.08 4.62 5.03
N GLN A 103 10.91 5.13 3.81
CA GLN A 103 11.21 6.52 3.47
C GLN A 103 10.08 7.45 3.92
N TRP A 104 8.84 7.02 3.71
CA TRP A 104 7.64 7.74 4.15
C TRP A 104 7.62 8.01 5.65
N ILE A 105 8.07 7.05 6.45
CA ILE A 105 8.18 7.23 7.91
C ILE A 105 9.31 8.20 8.31
N LYS A 106 10.36 8.33 7.48
CA LYS A 106 11.54 9.17 7.77
C LYS A 106 11.34 10.63 7.36
N ASP A 107 10.86 10.87 6.14
CA ASP A 107 10.68 12.20 5.56
C ASP A 107 9.47 12.22 4.60
N PRO A 108 8.24 12.38 5.14
CA PRO A 108 7.04 12.44 4.32
C PRO A 108 6.95 13.72 3.50
N ASP A 109 7.58 14.82 3.93
CA ASP A 109 7.45 16.14 3.30
C ASP A 109 8.14 16.19 1.94
N ALA A 110 9.32 15.60 1.82
CA ALA A 110 10.01 15.47 0.53
C ALA A 110 9.16 14.68 -0.48
N ILE A 111 8.53 13.59 -0.04
CA ILE A 111 7.68 12.74 -0.87
C ILE A 111 6.40 13.47 -1.26
N LEU A 112 5.77 14.18 -0.33
CA LEU A 112 4.61 15.03 -0.60
C LEU A 112 4.95 16.10 -1.65
N GLY A 113 6.09 16.77 -1.52
CA GLY A 113 6.56 17.73 -2.51
C GLY A 113 6.69 17.13 -3.91
N GLU A 114 7.23 15.91 -4.03
CA GLU A 114 7.33 15.23 -5.31
C GLU A 114 5.94 14.87 -5.90
N ILE A 115 5.04 14.32 -5.08
CA ILE A 115 3.68 13.96 -5.51
C ILE A 115 2.94 15.20 -6.02
N TYR A 116 2.95 16.30 -5.26
CA TYR A 116 2.26 17.54 -5.62
C TYR A 116 2.86 18.15 -6.91
N ARG A 117 4.19 18.13 -7.05
CA ARG A 117 4.87 18.59 -8.26
C ARG A 117 4.46 17.78 -9.49
N LYS A 118 4.45 16.44 -9.42
CA LYS A 118 4.02 15.59 -10.56
C LYS A 118 2.52 15.71 -10.84
N ALA A 119 1.71 15.99 -9.83
CA ALA A 119 0.28 16.24 -9.98
C ALA A 119 -0.06 17.63 -10.54
N GLY A 120 0.92 18.54 -10.62
CA GLY A 120 0.70 19.94 -11.00
C GLY A 120 -0.18 20.68 -10.01
N ILE A 121 -0.12 20.33 -8.73
CA ILE A 121 -0.90 20.94 -7.65
C ILE A 121 0.08 21.72 -6.76
N PRO A 122 -0.20 23.01 -6.46
CA PRO A 122 0.62 23.75 -5.52
C PRO A 122 0.52 23.14 -4.11
N LEU A 123 1.67 22.94 -3.46
CA LEU A 123 1.75 22.61 -2.04
C LEU A 123 2.15 23.88 -1.29
N ASP A 124 1.17 24.63 -0.80
CA ASP A 124 1.42 25.83 0.00
C ASP A 124 1.66 25.50 1.49
N ALA A 125 2.16 26.49 2.22
CA ALA A 125 2.51 26.34 3.63
C ALA A 125 1.29 26.01 4.51
N ASP A 126 0.11 26.56 4.18
CA ASP A 126 -1.12 26.34 4.94
C ASP A 126 -1.63 24.90 4.77
N THR A 127 -1.55 24.36 3.56
CA THR A 127 -1.86 22.96 3.24
C THR A 127 -0.90 22.03 3.96
N LEU A 128 0.41 22.31 3.91
CA LEU A 128 1.42 21.50 4.59
C LEU A 128 1.21 21.50 6.12
N ALA A 129 0.94 22.67 6.71
CA ALA A 129 0.64 22.79 8.14
C ALA A 129 -0.63 22.00 8.53
N THR A 130 -1.64 21.97 7.65
CA THR A 130 -2.86 21.17 7.86
C THR A 130 -2.55 19.67 7.86
N LEU A 131 -1.72 19.20 6.94
CA LEU A 131 -1.27 17.80 6.89
C LEU A 131 -0.46 17.42 8.13
N HIS A 132 0.47 18.28 8.56
CA HIS A 132 1.25 18.08 9.78
C HIS A 132 0.38 18.01 11.03
N LYS A 133 -0.59 18.92 11.15
CA LYS A 133 -1.56 18.90 12.25
C LYS A 133 -2.36 17.60 12.26
N TYR A 134 -2.90 17.18 11.13
CA TYR A 134 -3.64 15.92 11.04
C TYR A 134 -2.78 14.73 11.45
N HIS A 135 -1.50 14.70 11.05
CA HIS A 135 -0.57 13.64 11.43
C HIS A 135 -0.31 13.63 12.94
N ALA A 136 -0.05 14.79 13.55
CA ALA A 136 0.15 14.92 14.99
C ALA A 136 -1.09 14.47 15.80
N ASP A 137 -2.29 14.84 15.34
CA ASP A 137 -3.56 14.48 15.98
C ASP A 137 -3.89 12.97 15.83
N ASN A 138 -3.22 12.26 14.92
CA ASN A 138 -3.46 10.85 14.61
C ASN A 138 -2.25 9.95 14.84
N ASP A 139 -1.33 10.32 15.73
CA ASP A 139 -0.16 9.52 16.05
C ASP A 139 -0.54 8.07 16.41
N PRO A 140 -0.11 7.07 15.61
CA PRO A 140 -0.38 5.66 15.86
C PRO A 140 0.12 5.17 17.22
N GLY A 141 1.12 5.83 17.81
CA GLY A 141 1.65 5.52 19.14
C GLY A 141 0.61 5.68 20.26
N VAL A 142 -0.41 6.51 20.06
CA VAL A 142 -1.44 6.81 21.06
C VAL A 142 -2.57 5.78 21.08
N LYS A 143 -2.83 5.08 19.97
CA LYS A 143 -4.01 4.22 19.78
C LYS A 143 -3.77 2.72 20.03
N GLY A 144 -2.63 2.36 20.63
CA GLY A 144 -2.22 0.98 20.87
C GLY A 144 -1.69 0.30 19.60
N ARG A 145 -0.88 -0.75 19.76
CA ARG A 145 -0.27 -1.50 18.65
C ARG A 145 -0.82 -2.92 18.59
N VAL A 146 -1.26 -3.34 17.41
CA VAL A 146 -1.55 -4.75 17.16
C VAL A 146 -0.22 -5.50 17.05
N VAL A 147 -0.06 -6.54 17.86
CA VAL A 147 1.11 -7.41 17.82
C VAL A 147 0.85 -8.51 16.80
N PHE A 148 1.56 -8.45 15.67
CA PHE A 148 1.52 -9.49 14.64
C PHE A 148 2.60 -10.55 14.94
N ASN A 149 2.20 -11.79 15.23
CA ASN A 149 3.13 -12.90 15.47
C ASN A 149 2.80 -14.08 14.56
N LEU A 150 3.57 -14.23 13.46
CA LEU A 150 3.35 -15.28 12.47
C LEU A 150 3.53 -16.68 13.04
N GLU A 151 4.59 -16.90 13.83
CA GLU A 151 4.89 -18.22 14.40
C GLU A 151 3.78 -18.66 15.36
N ARG A 152 3.35 -17.78 16.27
CA ARG A 152 2.31 -18.10 17.26
C ARG A 152 0.93 -18.26 16.63
N ASP A 153 0.56 -17.37 15.71
CA ASP A 153 -0.82 -17.27 15.23
C ASP A 153 -1.06 -18.11 13.97
N PHE A 154 0.01 -18.45 13.24
CA PHE A 154 -0.04 -19.09 11.93
C PHE A 154 1.02 -20.18 11.74
N ASP A 155 1.82 -20.58 12.73
CA ASP A 155 2.85 -21.63 12.56
C ASP A 155 3.70 -21.43 11.28
N MET A 156 4.09 -20.17 11.03
CA MET A 156 4.82 -19.76 9.83
C MET A 156 5.95 -18.81 10.20
N THR A 157 7.05 -18.92 9.48
CA THR A 157 8.20 -18.03 9.58
C THR A 157 8.15 -16.93 8.52
N ALA A 158 8.86 -15.83 8.79
CA ALA A 158 9.00 -14.74 7.83
C ALA A 158 9.72 -15.18 6.54
N GLU A 159 10.68 -16.11 6.66
CA GLU A 159 11.50 -16.58 5.54
C GLU A 159 10.73 -17.49 4.59
N GLU A 160 9.87 -18.37 5.11
CA GLU A 160 8.97 -19.21 4.31
C GLU A 160 8.05 -18.39 3.39
N ILE A 161 7.61 -17.22 3.85
CA ILE A 161 6.85 -16.29 3.02
C ILE A 161 7.80 -15.57 2.05
N ARG A 162 8.93 -15.06 2.54
CA ARG A 162 9.83 -14.18 1.79
C ARG A 162 10.43 -14.81 0.55
N GLN A 163 10.75 -16.11 0.59
CA GLN A 163 11.36 -16.82 -0.53
C GLN A 163 10.57 -16.66 -1.84
N ASP A 164 9.25 -16.49 -1.76
CA ASP A 164 8.37 -16.31 -2.91
C ASP A 164 8.40 -14.92 -3.54
N PHE A 165 9.02 -13.92 -2.87
CA PHE A 165 8.96 -12.51 -3.24
C PHE A 165 10.31 -11.90 -3.64
N GLN A 166 11.35 -12.71 -3.88
CA GLN A 166 12.67 -12.18 -4.27
C GLN A 166 12.60 -11.27 -5.50
N PHE A 167 11.77 -11.63 -6.49
CA PHE A 167 11.54 -10.83 -7.70
C PHE A 167 11.10 -9.37 -7.41
N TYR A 168 10.42 -9.15 -6.29
CA TYR A 168 9.93 -7.83 -5.89
C TYR A 168 11.04 -7.00 -5.25
N PHE A 169 11.87 -7.62 -4.41
CA PHE A 169 13.05 -6.98 -3.82
C PHE A 169 14.13 -6.68 -4.86
N ASP A 170 14.25 -7.50 -5.92
CA ASP A 170 15.17 -7.25 -7.02
C ASP A 170 14.77 -6.02 -7.84
N ARG A 171 13.46 -5.76 -7.97
CA ARG A 171 12.92 -4.64 -8.74
C ARG A 171 12.86 -3.33 -7.97
N PHE A 172 12.52 -3.40 -6.67
CA PHE A 172 12.19 -2.26 -5.84
C PHE A 172 13.05 -2.27 -4.56
N PRO A 173 13.70 -1.15 -4.17
CA PRO A 173 14.57 -1.02 -3.00
C PRO A 173 13.78 -1.00 -1.67
N VAL A 174 12.95 -2.01 -1.44
CA VAL A 174 12.11 -2.15 -0.25
C VAL A 174 12.95 -2.68 0.92
N GLU A 175 12.94 -1.97 2.05
CA GLU A 175 13.54 -2.45 3.30
C GLU A 175 12.71 -3.61 3.92
N ARG A 176 13.40 -4.65 4.41
CA ARG A 176 12.79 -5.76 5.16
C ARG A 176 12.45 -5.30 6.58
N GLU A 177 11.19 -5.40 6.97
CA GLU A 177 10.69 -4.99 8.28
C GLU A 177 10.62 -6.15 9.26
N VAL A 178 10.34 -7.35 8.76
CA VAL A 178 10.17 -8.56 9.57
C VAL A 178 11.47 -9.36 9.49
N ARG A 179 12.03 -9.72 10.64
CA ARG A 179 13.18 -10.63 10.71
C ARG A 179 12.67 -12.05 10.77
#